data_AF-A0A937UJT7-F1
#
_entry.id   AF-A0A937UJT7-F1
#
_cell.length_a   1.000
_cell.length_b   1.000
_cell.length_c   1.000
_cell.angle_alpha   90.00
_cell.angle_beta   90.00
_cell.angle_gamma   90.00
#
_symmetry.space_group_name_H-M   'P 1'
#
loop_
_entity.id
_entity.type
_entity.pdbx_description
1 polymer ?
#
loop_
_entity_poly.entity_id
_entity_poly.type
_entity_poly.pdbx_seq_one_letter_code
_entity_poly.pdbx_strand_id
1 'polypeptide(L)' 'MPPIKGYLPSTLIEWEGKLSSIVFLPTCNFRCPFCHASHLVLCPEKLETVPFEPIAAHLRENKGWIDGVVIS' A
#
# COMPACT_ATOMS: atom_id res chain seq x y z
N MET A 1 -9.40 -6.70 -10.09
CA MET A 1 -8.69 -6.19 -8.89
C MET A 1 -8.11 -4.84 -9.26
N PRO A 2 -8.22 -3.79 -8.41
CA PRO A 2 -7.55 -2.52 -8.71
C PRO A 2 -6.04 -2.72 -8.86
N PRO A 3 -5.35 -1.90 -9.67
CA PRO A 3 -3.89 -1.97 -9.78
C PRO A 3 -3.26 -1.63 -8.44
N ILE A 4 -2.16 -2.28 -8.08
CA ILE A 4 -1.35 -1.89 -6.92
C ILE A 4 -0.19 -1.04 -7.44
N LYS A 5 0.00 0.15 -6.89
CA LYS A 5 1.04 1.11 -7.30
C LYS A 5 2.17 1.27 -6.30
N GLY A 6 2.08 0.59 -5.17
CA GLY A 6 3.13 0.54 -4.17
C GLY A 6 2.85 -0.51 -3.11
N TYR A 7 3.92 -0.99 -2.49
CA TYR A 7 3.84 -1.91 -1.37
C TYR A 7 4.90 -1.54 -0.34
N LEU A 8 4.48 -1.35 0.91
CA LEU A 8 5.39 -1.21 2.05
C LEU A 8 5.31 -2.50 2.88
N PRO A 9 6.37 -3.33 2.91
CA PRO A 9 6.34 -4.63 3.56
C PRO A 9 6.06 -4.57 5.07
N SER A 10 6.51 -3.52 5.75
CA SER A 10 6.33 -3.36 7.19
C SER A 10 6.23 -1.88 7.61
N THR A 11 5.30 -1.58 8.51
CA THR A 11 5.11 -0.30 9.16
C THR A 11 4.51 -0.50 10.55
N LEU A 12 4.86 0.40 11.47
CA LEU A 12 4.31 0.48 12.83
C LEU A 12 3.44 1.73 13.02
N ILE A 13 3.25 2.52 11.96
CA ILE A 13 2.63 3.85 12.03
C ILE A 13 1.13 3.78 11.73
N GLU A 14 0.74 2.97 10.74
CA GLU A 14 -0.62 3.03 10.18
C GLU A 14 -1.69 2.37 11.04
N TRP A 15 -1.30 1.49 11.96
CA TRP A 15 -2.22 0.81 12.86
C TRP A 15 -1.61 0.71 14.25
N GLU A 16 -2.22 1.41 15.20
CA GLU A 16 -1.81 1.42 16.60
C GLU A 16 -1.68 0.01 17.18
N GLY A 17 -0.50 -0.29 17.74
CA GLY A 17 -0.20 -1.57 18.38
C GLY A 17 -0.11 -2.75 17.41
N LYS A 18 0.00 -2.52 16.10
CA LYS A 18 0.03 -3.56 15.08
C LYS A 18 1.18 -3.35 14.10
N LEU A 19 1.94 -4.42 13.85
CA LEU A 19 2.87 -4.45 12.74
C LEU A 19 2.08 -4.73 11.46
N SER A 20 2.03 -3.78 10.55
CA SER A 20 1.22 -3.88 9.34
C SER A 20 2.04 -3.74 8.06
N SER A 21 1.49 -4.16 6.94
CA SER A 21 1.97 -3.77 5.60
C SER A 21 1.03 -2.75 4.97
N ILE A 22 1.51 -1.95 4.03
CA ILE A 22 0.68 -1.02 3.26
C ILE A 22 0.62 -1.45 1.80
N VAL A 23 -0.58 -1.47 1.22
CA VAL A 23 -0.82 -1.60 -0.22
C VAL A 23 -1.36 -0.26 -0.71
N PHE A 24 -0.64 0.35 -1.67
CA PHE A 24 -1.05 1.62 -2.26
C PHE A 24 -1.82 1.39 -3.56
N LEU A 25 -3.03 1.92 -3.65
CA LEU A 25 -3.86 1.92 -4.84
C LEU A 25 -3.74 3.25 -5.59
N PRO A 26 -4.01 3.27 -6.91
CA PRO A 26 -4.02 4.50 -7.68
C PRO A 26 -5.29 5.30 -7.38
N THR A 27 -5.18 6.61 -7.55
CA THR A 27 -6.26 7.59 -7.49
C THR A 27 -6.82 7.85 -6.09
N CYS A 28 -7.40 9.03 -5.91
CA CYS A 28 -8.16 9.43 -4.74
C CYS A 28 -9.23 10.42 -5.19
N ASN A 29 -10.39 10.48 -4.52
CA ASN A 29 -11.42 11.49 -4.81
C ASN A 29 -11.09 12.87 -4.19
N PHE A 30 -9.99 12.99 -3.44
CA PHE A 30 -9.48 14.25 -2.89
C PHE A 30 -8.25 14.75 -3.66
N ARG A 31 -7.96 16.05 -3.51
CA ARG A 31 -6.77 16.73 -4.07
C ARG A 31 -6.12 17.62 -3.01
N CYS A 32 -5.84 17.04 -1.84
CA CYS A 32 -5.29 17.77 -0.70
C CYS A 32 -3.93 18.38 -1.04
N PRO A 33 -3.67 19.67 -0.72
CA PRO A 33 -2.39 20.33 -1.02
C PRO A 33 -1.21 19.75 -0.21
N PHE A 34 -1.49 19.06 0.89
CA PHE A 34 -0.51 18.39 1.75
C PHE A 34 -0.42 16.87 1.50
N CYS A 35 -0.92 16.39 0.35
CA CYS A 35 -0.92 14.96 0.06
C CYS A 35 0.51 14.42 -0.16
N HIS A 36 0.98 13.59 0.78
CA HIS A 36 2.27 12.89 0.67
C HIS A 36 2.29 11.88 -0.49
N ALA A 37 1.12 11.34 -0.86
CA ALA A 37 0.96 10.37 -1.93
C ALA A 37 0.36 10.98 -3.22
N SER A 38 0.62 12.27 -3.48
CA SER A 38 0.07 13.00 -4.62
C SER A 38 0.41 12.36 -5.97
N HIS A 39 1.53 11.65 -6.08
CA HIS A 39 1.92 10.90 -7.27
C HIS A 39 0.93 9.76 -7.62
N LEU A 40 0.31 9.11 -6.62
CA LEU A 40 -0.76 8.12 -6.84
C LEU A 40 -2.00 8.75 -7.48
N VAL A 41 -2.17 10.07 -7.33
CA VAL A 41 -3.38 10.80 -7.70
C VAL A 41 -3.21 11.57 -9.01
N LEU A 42 -2.07 12.23 -9.19
CA LEU A 42 -1.80 13.13 -10.31
C LEU A 42 -1.20 12.43 -11.53
N CYS A 43 -0.48 11.32 -11.32
CA CYS A 43 0.18 10.58 -12.39
C CYS A 43 0.26 9.07 -12.13
N PRO A 44 -0.87 8.40 -11.79
CA PRO A 44 -0.89 6.96 -11.50
C PRO A 44 -0.40 6.09 -12.67
N GLU A 45 -0.57 6.55 -13.90
CA GLU A 45 -0.13 5.88 -15.14
C GLU A 45 1.39 5.83 -15.29
N LYS A 46 2.12 6.75 -14.62
CA LYS A 46 3.59 6.77 -14.62
C LYS A 46 4.20 5.82 -13.59
N LEU A 47 3.39 5.29 -12.69
CA LEU A 47 3.83 4.37 -11.64
C LEU A 47 3.74 2.93 -12.14
N GLU A 48 4.76 2.15 -11.82
CA GLU A 48 4.77 0.72 -12.09
C GLU A 48 3.63 0.03 -11.32
N THR A 49 3.05 -0.99 -11.94
CA THR A 49 2.06 -1.83 -11.27
C THR A 49 2.79 -2.96 -10.56
N VAL A 50 2.65 -3.03 -9.24
CA VAL A 50 3.20 -4.12 -8.43
C VAL A 50 2.30 -5.36 -8.61
N PRO A 51 2.85 -6.52 -9.01
CA PRO A 51 2.09 -7.77 -9.07
C PRO A 51 1.59 -8.16 -7.68
N PHE A 52 0.42 -8.79 -7.60
CA PHE A 52 -0.17 -9.18 -6.32
C PHE A 52 0.48 -10.43 -5.74
N GLU A 53 0.92 -11.35 -6.59
CA GLU A 53 1.44 -12.66 -6.20
C GLU A 53 2.66 -12.57 -5.26
N PRO A 54 3.66 -11.71 -5.51
CA PRO A 54 4.78 -11.50 -4.58
C PRO A 54 4.33 -10.91 -3.23
N ILE A 55 3.36 -9.99 -3.25
CA ILE A 55 2.80 -9.40 -2.02
C ILE A 55 2.09 -10.48 -1.20
N ALA A 56 1.25 -11.28 -1.85
CA ALA A 56 0.53 -12.37 -1.22
C ALA A 56 1.47 -13.47 -0.70
N ALA A 57 2.59 -13.74 -1.39
CA ALA A 57 3.62 -14.67 -0.93
C ALA A 57 4.30 -14.13 0.33
N HIS A 58 4.76 -12.87 0.30
CA HIS A 58 5.38 -12.22 1.47
C HIS A 58 4.44 -12.20 2.69
N LEU A 59 3.17 -11.85 2.50
CA LEU A 59 2.18 -11.86 3.59
C LEU A 59 1.93 -13.27 4.15
N ARG A 60 1.97 -14.31 3.29
CA ARG A 60 1.84 -15.71 3.71
C ARG A 60 3.05 -16.19 4.49
N GLU A 61 4.26 -15.85 4.04
CA GLU A 61 5.52 -16.20 4.70
C GLU A 61 5.61 -15.56 6.09
N ASN A 62 5.07 -14.34 6.25
CA ASN A 62 5.09 -13.59 7.50
C ASN A 62 3.79 -13.70 8.31
N LYS A 63 3.01 -14.77 8.07
CA LYS A 63 1.77 -15.01 8.81
C LYS A 63 2.07 -15.21 10.29
N GLY A 64 1.49 -14.36 11.14
CA GLY A 64 1.73 -14.35 12.59
C GLY A 64 2.80 -13.36 13.04
N TRP A 65 3.53 -12.74 12.11
CA TRP A 65 4.40 -11.59 12.37
C TRP A 65 3.74 -10.29 11.91
N ILE A 66 3.17 -10.28 10.70
CA ILE A 66 2.35 -9.17 10.21
C ILE A 66 0.93 -9.34 10.74
N ASP A 67 0.48 -8.39 11.53
CA ASP A 67 -0.83 -8.38 12.17
C ASP A 67 -1.95 -7.96 11.21
N GLY A 68 -1.63 -7.14 10.20
CA GLY A 68 -2.65 -6.56 9.33
C GLY A 68 -2.09 -5.93 8.05
N VAL A 69 -3.00 -5.58 7.13
CA VAL A 69 -2.68 -4.90 5.88
C VAL A 69 -3.57 -3.67 5.77
N VAL A 70 -2.94 -2.52 5.54
CA VAL A 70 -3.59 -1.23 5.31
C VAL A 70 -3.65 -0.98 3.81
N ILE A 71 -4.80 -0.50 3.33
CA ILE A 71 -5.01 -0.11 1.94
C ILE A 71 -5.08 1.40 1.90
N SER A 72 -4.16 2.03 1.17
CA SER A 72 -4.05 3.49 1.04
C SER A 72 -4.19 3.96 -0.40
#